data_AF-A0A7V8SX56-F1
#
_entry.id   AF-A0A7V8SX56-F1
#
_cell.length_a   1.000
_cell.length_b   1.000
_cell.length_c   1.000
_cell.angle_alpha   90.00
_cell.angle_beta   90.00
_cell.angle_gamma   90.00
#
_symmetry.space_group_name_H-M   'P 1'
#
loop_
_entity.id
_entity.type
_entity.pdbx_description
1 polymer ?
#
loop_
_entity_poly.entity_id
_entity_poly.type
_entity_poly.pdbx_seq_one_letter_code
_entity_poly.pdbx_strand_id
1 'polypeptide(L)' 'MPRELLDNTTRLIPGGGVSPLVRILRKLAEKGYSGSLSVELFLPEFQQADPYEVARRIREKAEGVMRQARVI' A
#
# COMPACT_ATOMS: atom_id res chain seq x y z
N MET A 1 14.10 -8.17 9.55
CA MET A 1 14.45 -8.98 8.36
C MET A 1 15.41 -8.18 7.51
N PRO A 2 16.55 -8.75 7.07
CA PRO A 2 17.44 -8.13 6.09
C PRO A 2 16.70 -7.78 4.79
N ARG A 3 17.14 -6.72 4.09
CA ARG A 3 16.45 -6.22 2.88
C ARG A 3 16.43 -7.28 1.77
N GLU A 4 17.48 -8.09 1.70
CA GLU A 4 17.71 -9.11 0.69
C GLU A 4 16.72 -10.29 0.83
N LEU A 5 16.06 -10.42 1.99
CA LEU A 5 15.06 -11.44 2.24
C LEU A 5 13.62 -10.93 2.03
N LEU A 6 13.44 -9.66 1.64
CA LEU A 6 12.12 -9.12 1.32
C LEU A 6 11.65 -9.64 -0.04
N ASP A 7 10.51 -10.32 -0.05
CA ASP A 7 9.86 -10.83 -1.25
C ASP A 7 8.34 -10.57 -1.23
N ASN A 8 7.60 -11.23 -2.13
CA ASN A 8 6.15 -11.09 -2.23
C ASN A 8 5.39 -11.51 -0.97
N THR A 9 5.96 -12.42 -0.18
CA THR A 9 5.41 -12.88 1.11
C THR A 9 5.67 -11.90 2.24
N THR A 10 6.47 -10.86 2.01
CA THR A 10 6.74 -9.81 3.00
C THR A 10 5.95 -8.52 2.74
N ARG A 11 5.03 -8.55 1.75
CA ARG A 11 4.20 -7.40 1.39
C ARG A 11 3.01 -7.27 2.34
N LEU A 12 2.89 -6.09 2.92
CA LEU A 12 1.81 -5.72 3.85
C LEU A 12 0.91 -4.66 3.21
N ILE A 13 -0.31 -4.53 3.75
CA ILE A 13 -1.22 -3.43 3.40
C ILE A 13 -0.47 -2.08 3.55
N PRO A 14 -0.61 -1.12 2.60
CA PRO A 14 0.01 0.19 2.69
C PRO A 14 -0.12 0.83 4.09
N GLY A 15 1.02 1.28 4.63
CA GLY A 15 1.11 1.85 5.98
C GLY A 15 1.45 0.84 7.09
N GLY A 16 1.41 -0.46 6.81
CA GLY A 16 1.80 -1.52 7.77
C GLY A 16 3.26 -1.95 7.73
N GLY A 17 4.04 -1.48 6.74
CA GLY A 17 5.44 -1.86 6.53
C GLY A 17 6.42 -0.69 6.66
N VAL A 18 7.66 -0.92 6.21
CA VAL A 18 8.77 0.06 6.35
C VAL A 18 9.02 0.90 5.09
N SER A 19 8.33 0.60 3.98
CA SER A 19 8.47 1.35 2.73
C SER A 19 8.04 2.82 2.93
N PRO A 20 8.82 3.81 2.43
CA PRO A 20 8.55 5.23 2.66
C PRO A 20 7.44 5.77 1.73
N LEU A 21 6.25 5.15 1.78
CA LEU A 21 5.15 5.39 0.84
C LEU A 21 4.73 6.87 0.77
N VAL A 22 4.67 7.57 1.91
CA VAL A 22 4.33 9.01 1.95
C VAL A 22 5.28 9.84 1.08
N ARG A 23 6.59 9.55 1.14
CA ARG A 23 7.60 10.25 0.33
C ARG A 23 7.45 9.92 -1.15
N ILE A 24 7.16 8.66 -1.48
CA ILE A 24 6.96 8.19 -2.85
C ILE A 24 5.73 8.89 -3.46
N LEU A 25 4.59 8.85 -2.78
CA LEU A 25 3.35 9.46 -3.24
C LEU A 25 3.48 10.97 -3.45
N ARG A 26 4.13 11.68 -2.51
CA ARG A 26 4.42 13.12 -2.69
C ARG A 26 5.25 13.38 -3.94
N LYS A 27 6.28 12.59 -4.21
CA LYS A 27 7.09 12.75 -5.44
C LYS A 27 6.33 12.42 -6.72
N LEU A 28 5.39 11.47 -6.69
CA LEU A 28 4.52 11.21 -7.84
C LEU A 28 3.58 12.40 -8.08
N ALA A 29 2.94 12.93 -7.02
CA ALA A 29 2.07 14.08 -7.11
C ALA A 29 2.80 15.35 -7.60
N GLU A 30 4.00 15.62 -7.08
CA GLU A 30 4.85 16.74 -7.55
C GLU A 30 5.21 16.63 -9.04
N LYS A 31 5.32 15.40 -9.58
CA LYS A 31 5.54 15.14 -11.00
C LYS A 31 4.26 15.22 -11.84
N GLY A 32 3.12 15.55 -11.24
CA GLY A 32 1.83 15.68 -11.92
C GLY A 32 1.09 14.36 -12.11
N TYR A 33 1.47 13.28 -11.43
CA TYR A 33 0.69 12.04 -11.48
C TYR A 33 -0.64 12.21 -10.73
N SER A 34 -1.74 12.01 -11.44
CA SER A 34 -3.12 12.11 -10.93
C SER A 34 -3.95 10.85 -11.19
N GLY A 35 -3.31 9.75 -11.58
CA GLY A 35 -3.95 8.47 -11.87
C GLY A 35 -4.30 7.64 -10.62
N SER A 36 -4.93 6.50 -10.86
CA SER A 36 -5.32 5.56 -9.80
C SER A 36 -4.12 4.86 -9.16
N LEU A 37 -4.15 4.70 -7.83
CA LEU A 37 -3.20 3.85 -7.11
C LEU A 37 -3.77 2.45 -6.95
N SER A 38 -3.07 1.44 -7.47
CA SER A 38 -3.43 0.02 -7.30
C SER A 38 -2.67 -0.61 -6.13
N VAL A 39 -3.29 -1.55 -5.43
CA VAL A 39 -2.69 -2.32 -4.33
C VAL A 39 -2.58 -3.79 -4.72
N GLU A 40 -1.37 -4.34 -4.65
CA GLU A 40 -1.07 -5.73 -5.00
C GLU A 40 -0.40 -6.46 -3.83
N LEU A 41 -1.10 -7.45 -3.26
CA LEU A 41 -0.66 -8.24 -2.12
C LEU A 41 -0.73 -9.74 -2.47
N PHE A 42 0.19 -10.52 -1.91
CA PHE A 42 0.39 -11.93 -2.28
C PHE A 42 0.42 -12.89 -1.08
N LEU A 43 0.22 -12.38 0.13
CA LEU A 43 0.17 -13.23 1.32
C LEU A 43 -1.06 -14.15 1.24
N PRO A 44 -0.92 -15.45 1.60
CA PRO A 44 -2.03 -16.40 1.62
C PRO A 44 -3.24 -15.90 2.43
N GLU A 45 -3.00 -15.14 3.50
CA GLU A 45 -4.06 -14.54 4.32
C GLU A 45 -5.02 -13.66 3.52
N PHE A 46 -4.53 -12.93 2.50
CA PHE A 46 -5.37 -12.06 1.68
C PHE A 46 -6.03 -12.82 0.54
N GLN A 47 -5.37 -13.87 0.03
CA GLN A 47 -5.90 -14.69 -1.06
C GLN A 47 -7.02 -15.62 -0.60
N GLN A 48 -6.97 -16.06 0.66
CA GLN A 48 -7.94 -17.00 1.24
C GLN A 48 -9.09 -16.29 1.98
N ALA A 49 -8.97 -14.98 2.21
CA ALA A 49 -9.99 -14.19 2.88
C ALA A 49 -11.11 -13.74 1.91
N ASP A 50 -12.22 -13.27 2.48
CA ASP A 50 -13.29 -12.67 1.71
C ASP A 50 -12.79 -11.42 0.93
N PRO A 51 -13.01 -11.34 -0.39
CA PRO A 51 -12.45 -10.27 -1.21
C PRO A 51 -13.00 -8.89 -0.86
N TYR A 52 -14.25 -8.78 -0.42
CA TYR A 52 -14.84 -7.50 -0.04
C TYR A 52 -14.21 -6.99 1.27
N GLU A 53 -14.07 -7.85 2.27
CA GLU A 53 -13.40 -7.48 3.53
C GLU A 53 -11.93 -7.13 3.33
N VAL A 54 -11.22 -7.85 2.45
CA VAL A 54 -9.83 -7.51 2.07
C VAL A 54 -9.78 -6.13 1.43
N ALA A 55 -10.65 -5.85 0.44
CA ALA A 55 -10.69 -4.55 -0.23
C ALA A 55 -11.03 -3.41 0.73
N ARG A 56 -12.01 -3.61 1.63
CA ARG A 56 -12.39 -2.62 2.65
C ARG A 56 -11.22 -2.29 3.58
N ARG A 57 -10.55 -3.32 4.12
CA ARG A 57 -9.37 -3.16 5.01
C ARG A 57 -8.20 -2.47 4.30
N ILE A 58 -7.95 -2.81 3.03
CA ILE A 58 -6.91 -2.17 2.22
C ILE A 58 -7.22 -0.68 2.05
N ARG A 59 -8.45 -0.35 1.66
CA ARG A 59 -8.87 1.04 1.43
C ARG A 59 -8.70 1.89 2.69
N GLU A 60 -9.22 1.42 3.83
CA GLU A 60 -9.15 2.16 5.10
C GLU A 60 -7.70 2.53 5.47
N LYS A 61 -6.77 1.58 5.35
CA LYS A 61 -5.35 1.81 5.67
C LYS A 61 -4.63 2.63 4.60
N ALA A 62 -4.86 2.34 3.33
CA ALA A 62 -4.23 3.05 2.22
C ALA A 62 -4.62 4.54 2.20
N GLU A 63 -5.90 4.86 2.47
CA GLU A 63 -6.34 6.25 2.59
C GLU A 63 -5.63 7.00 3.72
N GLY A 64 -5.28 6.33 4.83
CA GLY A 64 -4.46 6.92 5.89
C GLY A 64 -3.10 7.39 5.38
N VAL A 65 -2.43 6.56 4.57
CA VAL A 65 -1.15 6.92 3.91
C VAL A 65 -1.35 8.05 2.91
N MET A 66 -2.43 8.01 2.12
CA MET A 66 -2.73 9.03 1.11
C MET A 66 -3.04 10.39 1.73
N ARG A 67 -3.81 10.45 2.83
CA ARG A 67 -4.05 11.69 3.59
C ARG A 67 -2.76 12.27 4.15
N GLN A 68 -1.89 11.43 4.72
CA GLN A 68 -0.58 11.87 5.21
C GLN A 68 0.30 12.41 4.06
N ALA A 69 0.19 11.81 2.87
CA ALA A 69 0.86 12.28 1.66
C ALA A 69 0.21 13.54 1.04
N ARG A 70 -1.02 13.89 1.43
CA ARG A 70 -1.85 14.97 0.85
C ARG A 70 -2.14 14.75 -0.63
N VAL A 71 -2.48 13.51 -1.00
CA VAL A 71 -2.85 13.13 -2.38
C VAL A 71 -4.34 12.75 -2.53
N ILE A 72 -5.11 12.92 -1.45
CA ILE A 72 -6.58 12.94 -1.37
C ILE A 72 -7.02 13.95 -0.31
#